data_AF-A0A7J7PTG9-F1
#
_entry.id   AF-A0A7J7PTG9-F1
#
_cell.length_a   1.000
_cell.length_b   1.000
_cell.length_c   1.000
_cell.angle_alpha   90.00
_cell.angle_beta   90.00
_cell.angle_gamma   90.00
#
_symmetry.space_group_name_H-M   'P 1'
#
loop_
_entity.id
_entity.type
_entity.pdbx_description
1 polymer ?
#
loop_
_entity_poly.entity_id
_entity_poly.type
_entity_poly.pdbx_seq_one_letter_code
_entity_poly.pdbx_strand_id
1 'polypeptide(L)'
;MSNIHSAGQYELDYLPHRLGNWQVWDSKKLEPSTSAKAAQTQQRQATGFLVDDRGHILPGVKKVKNSFRTRLSPIYSAPCGWPKPSPAVGSPPAAIMGYKGIITSYLPRNHTVVKAVEAKGATEAKHTKSAG
;
A
#
# COMPACT_ATOMS: atom_id res chain seq x y z
N MET A 1 15.48 13.94 9.40
CA MET A 1 14.53 14.81 8.67
C MET A 1 15.33 15.98 8.11
N SER A 2 14.99 16.45 6.91
CA SER A 2 15.73 17.52 6.22
C SER A 2 15.08 18.88 6.48
N ASN A 3 15.88 19.90 6.77
CA ASN A 3 15.44 21.28 6.93
C ASN A 3 15.94 22.15 5.77
N ILE A 4 15.22 23.23 5.47
CA ILE A 4 15.60 24.24 4.48
C ILE A 4 16.24 25.39 5.25
N HIS A 5 17.54 25.62 5.02
CA HIS A 5 18.29 26.70 5.63
C HIS A 5 18.35 27.93 4.73
N SER A 6 18.57 29.09 5.35
CA SER A 6 18.78 30.35 4.64
C SER A 6 20.05 30.28 3.81
N ALA A 7 19.94 30.62 2.53
CA ALA A 7 21.06 30.73 1.58
C ALA A 7 21.39 32.19 1.23
N GLY A 8 20.80 33.15 1.97
CA GLY A 8 21.01 34.57 1.79
C GLY A 8 20.56 35.04 0.41
N GLN A 9 21.53 35.28 -0.48
CA GLN A 9 21.30 35.89 -1.79
C GLN A 9 20.56 34.98 -2.78
N TYR A 10 20.66 33.66 -2.62
CA TYR A 10 20.13 32.70 -3.59
C TYR A 10 18.69 32.26 -3.31
N GLU A 11 18.10 32.66 -2.19
CA GLU A 11 16.78 32.16 -1.75
C GLU A 11 15.65 32.43 -2.76
N LEU A 12 15.72 33.57 -3.44
CA LEU A 12 14.70 33.99 -4.40
C LEU A 12 14.60 33.02 -5.58
N ASP A 13 15.70 32.40 -6.00
CA ASP A 13 15.72 31.48 -7.14
C ASP A 13 15.21 30.08 -6.77
N TYR A 14 15.30 29.71 -5.49
CA TYR A 14 14.85 28.42 -4.97
C TYR A 14 13.42 28.46 -4.38
N LEU A 15 12.65 29.50 -4.69
CA LEU A 15 11.24 29.53 -4.31
C LEU A 15 10.46 28.40 -5.02
N PRO A 16 9.54 27.69 -4.34
CA PRO A 16 8.88 26.50 -4.90
C PRO A 16 8.23 26.73 -6.27
N HIS A 17 7.59 27.89 -6.48
CA HIS A 17 6.95 28.23 -7.76
C HIS A 17 7.96 28.48 -8.89
N ARG A 18 9.17 28.96 -8.59
CA ARG A 18 10.24 29.11 -9.60
C ARG A 18 10.83 27.77 -10.01
N LEU A 19 10.79 26.80 -9.11
CA LEU A 19 11.16 25.41 -9.38
C LEU A 19 10.03 24.59 -10.05
N GLY A 20 8.95 25.26 -10.49
CA GLY A 20 7.81 24.60 -11.12
C GLY A 20 6.89 23.83 -10.16
N ASN A 21 7.08 23.97 -8.83
CA ASN A 21 6.18 23.41 -7.85
C ASN A 21 5.04 24.40 -7.53
N TRP A 22 3.86 24.11 -8.06
CA TRP A 22 2.63 24.89 -7.83
C TRP A 22 1.74 24.32 -6.72
N GLN A 23 2.13 23.21 -6.10
CA GLN A 23 1.40 22.64 -4.97
C GLN A 23 1.72 23.41 -3.68
N VAL A 24 0.87 23.24 -2.66
CA VAL A 24 1.15 23.76 -1.32
C VAL A 24 2.44 23.12 -0.81
N TRP A 25 3.47 23.94 -0.58
CA TRP A 25 4.78 23.49 -0.14
C TRP A 25 4.82 23.25 1.37
N ASP A 26 5.77 22.41 1.82
CA ASP A 26 5.91 22.03 3.22
C ASP A 26 6.65 23.11 4.02
N SER A 27 5.90 24.09 4.53
CA SER A 27 6.42 25.19 5.34
C SER A 27 7.03 24.75 6.68
N LYS A 28 6.76 23.52 7.14
CA LYS A 28 7.32 23.00 8.39
C LYS A 28 8.82 22.71 8.31
N LYS A 29 9.36 22.57 7.09
CA LYS A 29 10.79 22.40 6.85
C LYS A 29 11.55 23.72 6.88
N LEU A 30 10.83 24.83 6.84
CA LEU A 30 11.40 26.16 6.96
C LEU A 30 11.67 26.44 8.44
N GLU A 31 12.92 26.70 8.81
CA GLU A 31 13.26 27.06 10.18
C GLU A 31 12.62 28.41 10.56
N PRO A 32 12.03 28.57 11.76
CA PRO A 32 11.33 29.80 12.16
C PRO A 32 12.22 31.04 12.21
N SER A 33 13.55 30.93 12.11
CA SER A 33 14.43 32.07 11.96
C SER A 33 14.37 32.72 10.58
N THR A 34 13.72 32.10 9.59
CA THR A 34 13.72 32.58 8.19
C THR A 34 12.47 33.35 7.79
N SER A 35 11.60 33.72 8.75
CA SER A 35 10.51 34.65 8.43
C SER A 35 11.09 36.05 8.15
N ALA A 36 11.23 36.35 6.86
CA ALA A 36 11.50 37.67 6.30
C ALA A 36 12.78 38.37 6.81
N LYS A 37 13.79 38.40 5.92
CA LYS A 37 15.11 39.09 6.04
C LYS A 37 16.19 38.28 6.78
N ALA A 38 17.02 37.59 6.00
CA ALA A 38 18.44 37.36 6.26
C ALA A 38 18.83 37.09 7.73
N ALA A 39 18.14 36.18 8.42
CA ALA A 39 18.54 35.83 9.78
C ALA A 39 19.69 34.83 9.72
N GLN A 40 20.86 35.25 10.21
CA GLN A 40 22.02 34.40 10.36
C GLN A 40 21.70 33.26 11.34
N THR A 41 22.11 32.04 10.98
CA THR A 41 22.00 30.88 11.88
C THR A 41 22.81 31.15 13.14
N GLN A 42 22.24 30.87 14.32
CA GLN A 42 22.90 31.11 15.60
C GLN A 42 24.16 30.26 15.75
N GLN A 43 25.16 30.82 16.44
CA GLN A 43 26.41 30.11 16.75
C GLN A 43 26.13 28.93 17.70
N ARG A 44 26.56 27.73 17.30
CA ARG A 44 26.29 26.47 18.02
C ARG A 44 27.23 26.28 19.21
N GLN A 45 26.72 25.78 20.33
CA GLN A 45 27.54 25.29 21.46
C GLN A 45 28.08 23.87 21.20
N ALA A 46 29.01 23.42 22.05
CA ALA A 46 29.60 22.08 21.98
C ALA A 46 28.55 20.96 22.01
N THR A 47 28.76 19.93 21.21
CA THR A 47 27.78 18.86 20.97
C THR A 47 28.16 17.58 21.69
N GLY A 48 27.24 17.03 22.48
CA GLY A 48 27.36 15.68 23.04
C GLY A 48 26.76 14.60 22.14
N PHE A 49 27.13 13.35 22.39
CA PHE A 49 26.56 12.19 21.71
C PHE A 49 25.15 11.88 22.25
N LEU A 50 24.21 11.66 21.35
CA LEU A 50 22.82 11.27 21.67
C LEU A 50 22.52 9.81 21.31
N VAL A 51 23.47 9.14 20.65
CA VAL A 51 23.32 7.86 19.97
C VAL A 51 24.56 7.01 20.28
N ASP A 52 24.38 5.69 20.41
CA ASP A 52 25.47 4.73 20.55
C ASP A 52 26.20 4.48 19.21
N ASP A 53 27.29 3.72 19.26
CA ASP A 53 28.09 3.37 18.08
C ASP A 53 27.31 2.55 17.03
N ARG A 54 26.15 2.00 17.39
CA ARG A 54 25.30 1.17 16.53
C ARG A 54 24.10 1.94 15.94
N GLY A 55 23.93 3.21 16.29
CA GLY A 55 22.81 4.03 15.80
C GLY A 55 21.55 4.01 16.69
N HIS A 56 21.59 3.44 17.89
CA HIS A 56 20.49 3.47 18.85
C HIS A 56 20.57 4.71 19.75
N ILE A 57 19.41 5.33 19.98
CA ILE A 57 19.29 6.48 20.88
C ILE A 57 19.57 6.05 22.33
N LEU A 58 20.44 6.80 23.02
CA LEU A 58 20.81 6.53 24.41
C LEU A 58 19.59 6.57 25.36
N PRO A 59 19.59 5.74 26.42
CA PRO A 59 18.50 5.73 27.40
C PRO A 59 18.40 7.10 28.09
N GLY A 60 17.18 7.62 28.24
CA GLY A 60 16.91 8.94 28.83
C GLY A 60 16.73 10.07 27.82
N VAL A 61 17.15 9.88 26.55
CA VAL A 61 16.86 10.86 25.49
C VAL A 61 15.40 10.70 25.03
N LYS A 62 14.63 11.80 25.08
CA LYS A 62 13.23 11.82 24.63
C LYS A 62 13.17 11.49 23.14
N LYS A 63 12.44 10.42 22.79
CA LYS A 63 12.21 9.99 21.40
C LYS A 63 10.73 9.80 21.11
N VAL A 64 10.35 9.97 19.85
CA VAL A 64 9.01 9.64 19.37
C VAL A 64 8.90 8.11 19.29
N LYS A 65 7.79 7.54 19.78
CA LYS A 65 7.59 6.07 19.84
C LYS A 65 7.67 5.40 18.46
N ASN A 66 7.15 6.07 17.42
CA ASN A 66 7.16 5.58 16.05
C ASN A 66 7.32 6.75 15.08
N SER A 67 8.32 6.68 14.21
CA SER A 67 8.55 7.67 13.14
C SER A 67 8.09 7.17 11.77
N PHE A 68 7.65 5.91 11.66
CA PHE A 68 7.07 5.38 10.43
C PHE A 68 5.64 5.91 10.23
N ARG A 69 5.37 6.41 9.02
CA ARG A 69 4.02 6.82 8.61
C ARG A 69 3.22 5.57 8.24
N THR A 70 2.33 5.12 9.13
CA THR A 70 1.49 3.93 8.92
C THR A 70 0.15 4.22 8.24
N ARG A 71 -0.30 5.48 8.24
CA ARG A 71 -1.50 5.93 7.53
C ARG A 71 -1.19 7.20 6.77
N LEU A 72 -1.16 7.12 5.45
CA LEU A 72 -1.26 8.31 4.61
C LEU A 72 -2.72 8.77 4.70
N SER A 73 -2.97 10.05 5.01
CA SER A 73 -4.34 10.58 4.91
C SER A 73 -4.81 10.44 3.45
N PRO A 74 -6.14 10.38 3.18
CA PRO A 74 -6.66 10.16 1.83
C PRO A 74 -6.09 11.14 0.78
N ILE A 75 -5.73 12.35 1.21
CA ILE A 75 -5.17 13.43 0.39
C ILE A 75 -3.73 13.12 -0.08
N TYR A 76 -2.98 12.28 0.65
CA TYR A 76 -1.59 11.93 0.36
C TYR A 76 -1.41 10.42 0.12
N SER A 77 -2.47 9.70 -0.26
CA SER A 77 -2.36 8.27 -0.56
C SER A 77 -1.50 8.07 -1.81
N ALA A 78 -0.47 7.23 -1.69
CA ALA A 78 0.24 6.74 -2.85
C ALA A 78 -0.73 5.98 -3.76
N PRO A 79 -0.56 6.05 -5.11
CA PRO A 79 -1.30 5.18 -6.01
C PRO A 79 -0.96 3.73 -5.67
N CYS A 80 -1.94 2.84 -5.78
CA CYS A 80 -1.65 1.44 -5.52
C CYS A 80 -0.80 0.85 -6.65
N GLY A 81 0.30 0.20 -6.28
CA GLY A 81 1.14 -0.55 -7.21
C GLY A 81 0.58 -1.92 -7.53
N TRP A 82 1.11 -2.53 -8.59
CA TRP A 82 0.98 -3.97 -8.83
C TRP A 82 1.49 -4.74 -7.59
N PRO A 83 0.82 -5.82 -7.13
CA PRO A 83 -0.17 -6.65 -7.82
C PRO A 83 -1.62 -6.28 -7.57
N LYS A 84 -1.93 -5.17 -6.88
CA LYS A 84 -3.33 -4.83 -6.60
C LYS A 84 -4.04 -4.52 -7.92
N PRO A 85 -5.22 -5.12 -8.17
CA PRO A 85 -6.00 -4.80 -9.35
C PRO A 85 -6.35 -3.31 -9.38
N SER A 86 -6.25 -2.70 -10.56
CA SER A 86 -6.64 -1.31 -10.78
C SER A 86 -7.48 -1.21 -12.06
N PRO A 87 -8.39 -0.22 -12.16
CA PRO A 87 -9.16 -0.02 -13.38
C PRO A 87 -8.29 0.24 -14.63
N ALA A 88 -7.09 0.76 -14.46
CA ALA A 88 -6.17 1.09 -15.56
C ALA A 88 -5.49 -0.13 -16.17
N VAL A 89 -5.14 -1.14 -15.36
CA VAL A 89 -4.41 -2.34 -15.80
C VAL A 89 -5.34 -3.56 -15.94
N GLY A 90 -6.55 -3.49 -15.38
CA GLY A 90 -7.46 -4.62 -15.30
C GLY A 90 -7.06 -5.61 -14.20
N SER A 91 -7.89 -6.64 -14.03
CA SER A 91 -7.59 -7.75 -13.11
C SER A 91 -7.13 -8.96 -13.93
N PRO A 92 -6.05 -9.67 -13.54
CA PRO A 92 -5.74 -10.95 -14.15
C PRO A 92 -6.89 -11.96 -13.87
N PRO A 93 -7.11 -12.94 -14.76
CA PRO A 93 -8.12 -13.97 -14.53
C PRO A 93 -7.80 -14.75 -13.25
N ALA A 94 -8.79 -14.91 -12.38
CA ALA A 94 -8.69 -15.73 -11.18
C ALA A 94 -9.10 -17.16 -11.50
N ALA A 95 -8.26 -18.14 -11.16
CA ALA A 95 -8.62 -19.54 -11.26
C ALA A 95 -9.54 -19.94 -10.10
N ILE A 96 -10.64 -20.62 -10.41
CA ILE A 96 -11.52 -21.24 -9.41
C ILE A 96 -11.45 -22.76 -9.54
N MET A 97 -11.63 -23.47 -8.42
CA MET A 97 -11.74 -24.92 -8.45
C MET A 97 -13.07 -25.33 -9.10
N GLY A 98 -12.99 -26.18 -10.13
CA GLY A 98 -14.17 -26.77 -10.75
C GLY A 98 -14.84 -27.83 -9.86
N TYR A 99 -16.16 -27.93 -9.95
CA TYR A 99 -16.93 -29.03 -9.35
C TYR A 99 -16.74 -30.31 -10.18
N LYS A 100 -16.55 -31.46 -9.51
CA LYS A 100 -16.31 -32.76 -10.18
C LYS A 100 -17.55 -33.37 -10.87
N GLY A 101 -18.70 -32.71 -10.79
CA GLY A 101 -19.98 -33.25 -11.25
C GLY A 101 -20.73 -34.01 -10.17
N ILE A 102 -21.97 -34.39 -10.47
CA ILE A 102 -22.88 -35.11 -9.59
C ILE A 102 -22.25 -36.46 -9.25
N ILE A 103 -22.08 -36.74 -7.95
CA ILE A 103 -21.55 -38.00 -7.46
C ILE A 103 -22.59 -39.09 -7.72
N THR A 104 -22.20 -40.12 -8.47
CA THR A 104 -23.03 -41.30 -8.74
C THR A 104 -22.28 -42.55 -8.29
N SER A 105 -22.96 -43.70 -8.30
CA SER A 105 -22.32 -45.02 -8.10
C SER A 105 -21.33 -45.39 -9.23
N TYR A 106 -21.33 -44.64 -10.33
CA TYR A 106 -20.42 -44.78 -11.46
C TYR A 106 -19.66 -43.46 -11.70
N LEU A 107 -19.16 -43.22 -12.92
CA LEU A 107 -18.51 -41.97 -13.30
C LEU A 107 -19.40 -40.75 -12.98
N PRO A 108 -18.86 -39.69 -12.33
CA PRO A 108 -19.55 -38.44 -12.12
C PRO A 108 -20.04 -37.82 -13.44
N ARG A 109 -21.17 -37.12 -13.39
CA ARG A 109 -21.78 -36.50 -14.57
C ARG A 109 -22.26 -35.09 -14.27
N ASN A 110 -22.34 -34.27 -15.31
CA ASN A 110 -22.85 -32.89 -15.19
C ASN A 110 -24.34 -32.75 -15.52
N HIS A 111 -25.04 -33.86 -15.78
CA HIS A 111 -26.46 -33.89 -16.10
C HIS A 111 -27.20 -34.94 -15.26
N THR A 112 -28.48 -34.68 -15.03
CA THR A 112 -29.41 -35.64 -14.42
C THR A 112 -29.98 -36.58 -15.49
N VAL A 113 -30.38 -37.78 -15.07
CA VAL A 113 -31.00 -38.78 -15.94
C VAL A 113 -32.40 -39.07 -15.39
N VAL A 114 -33.39 -39.20 -16.29
CA VAL A 114 -34.75 -39.62 -15.92
C VAL A 114 -34.71 -41.04 -15.39
N LYS A 115 -35.22 -41.27 -14.18
CA LYS A 115 -35.29 -42.59 -13.58
C LYS A 115 -36.48 -43.35 -14.16
N ALA A 116 -36.28 -44.61 -14.53
CA ALA A 116 -37.38 -45.47 -14.95
C ALA A 116 -38.28 -45.88 -13.77
N VAL A 117 -37.73 -45.89 -12.54
CA VAL A 117 -38.44 -46.21 -11.29
C VAL A 117 -38.26 -45.06 -10.31
N GLU A 118 -39.35 -44.40 -9.96
CA GLU A 118 -39.38 -43.31 -8.98
C GLU A 118 -40.14 -43.74 -7.72
N ALA A 119 -39.45 -44.48 -6.85
CA ALA A 119 -39.92 -44.75 -5.49
C ALA A 119 -39.08 -43.96 -4.47
N LYS A 120 -39.72 -43.48 -3.39
CA LYS A 120 -39.03 -42.73 -2.33
C LYS A 120 -37.93 -43.61 -1.70
N GLY A 121 -36.67 -43.21 -1.89
CA GLY A 121 -35.49 -43.96 -1.42
C GLY A 121 -34.86 -44.91 -2.45
N ALA A 122 -35.38 -44.99 -3.68
CA ALA A 122 -34.80 -45.84 -4.72
C ALA A 122 -33.44 -45.31 -5.24
N THR A 123 -32.42 -46.16 -5.15
CA THR A 123 -31.05 -45.90 -5.63
C THR A 123 -30.80 -46.43 -7.05
N GLU A 124 -31.78 -47.09 -7.65
CA GLU A 124 -31.65 -47.69 -8.98
C GLU A 124 -31.52 -46.63 -10.07
N ALA A 125 -30.46 -46.76 -10.88
CA ALA A 125 -30.22 -45.91 -12.04
C ALA A 125 -29.72 -46.76 -13.21
N LYS A 126 -30.36 -46.65 -14.37
CA LYS A 126 -29.91 -47.32 -15.59
C LYS A 126 -28.80 -46.49 -16.25
N HIS A 127 -27.61 -47.06 -16.39
CA HIS A 127 -26.50 -46.40 -17.07
C HIS A 127 -26.60 -46.64 -18.59
N THR A 128 -26.94 -45.61 -19.36
CA THR A 128 -26.81 -45.64 -20.82
C THR A 128 -25.36 -45.31 -21.21
N LYS A 129 -24.78 -46.09 -22.14
CA LYS A 129 -23.51 -45.72 -22.77
C LYS A 129 -23.77 -44.52 -23.68
N SER A 130 -23.05 -43.42 -23.50
CA SER A 130 -23.05 -42.35 -24.51
C SER A 130 -22.30 -42.87 -25.73
N ALA A 131 -22.95 -42.85 -26.90
CA ALA A 131 -22.25 -42.99 -28.17
C ALA A 131 -21.33 -41.79 -28.34
N GLY A 132 -20.05 -42.05 -28.57
CA GLY A 132 -19.06 -41.03 -28.95
C GLY A 132 -19.21 -40.67 -30.41
#